data_AF-A0A146JBH2-F1
#
_entry.id   AF-A0A146JBH2-F1
#
_cell.length_a   1.000
_cell.length_b   1.000
_cell.length_c   1.000
_cell.angle_alpha   90.00
_cell.angle_beta   90.00
_cell.angle_gamma   90.00
#
_symmetry.space_group_name_H-M   'P 1'
#
loop_
_entity.id
_entity.type
_entity.pdbx_description
1 polymer ?
#
loop_
_entity_poly.entity_id
_entity_poly.type
_entity_poly.pdbx_seq_one_letter_code
_entity_poly.pdbx_strand_id
1 'polypeptide(L)' 'MITGLTASVGLFPASISHGVGSQVQKPLAVVVGGMLVGTILLLLFFPRLLKFVEVKEI' A
#
# COMPACT_ATOMS: atom_id res chain seq x y z
N MET A 1 0.69 -10.06 4.44
CA MET A 1 0.99 -9.18 3.28
C MET A 1 0.39 -9.63 1.94
N ILE A 2 -0.46 -10.67 1.88
CA ILE A 2 -1.08 -11.08 0.61
C ILE A 2 -2.20 -10.12 0.15
N THR A 3 -2.99 -9.60 1.10
CA THR A 3 -4.21 -8.82 0.80
C THR A 3 -3.93 -7.49 0.08
N GLY A 4 -2.88 -6.77 0.48
CA GLY A 4 -2.55 -5.46 -0.11
C GLY A 4 -1.98 -5.56 -1.53
N LEU A 5 -1.20 -6.61 -1.81
CA LEU A 5 -0.64 -6.88 -3.14
C LEU A 5 -1.75 -7.30 -4.12
N THR A 6 -2.62 -8.24 -3.72
CA THR A 6 -3.75 -8.68 -4.56
C THR A 6 -4.72 -7.53 -4.87
N ALA A 7 -5.05 -6.69 -3.87
CA ALA A 7 -5.90 -5.52 -4.07
C ALA A 7 -5.27 -4.51 -5.04
N SER A 8 -3.97 -4.26 -4.90
CA SER A 8 -3.26 -3.29 -5.75
C SER A 8 -3.20 -3.77 -7.21
N VAL A 9 -2.96 -5.06 -7.45
CA VAL A 9 -2.93 -5.64 -8.81
C VAL A 9 -4.32 -5.63 -9.46
N GLY A 10 -5.38 -5.97 -8.71
CA GLY A 10 -6.76 -5.95 -9.23
C GLY A 10 -7.31 -4.54 -9.52
N LEU A 11 -6.84 -3.53 -8.77
CA LEU A 11 -7.27 -2.13 -8.91
C LEU A 11 -6.35 -1.30 -9.83
N PHE A 12 -5.19 -1.81 -10.20
CA PHE A 12 -4.25 -1.18 -11.13
C PHE A 12 -4.86 -0.78 -12.49
N PRO A 13 -5.66 -1.61 -13.19
CA PRO A 13 -6.30 -1.18 -14.42
C PRO A 13 -7.40 -0.13 -14.18
N ALA A 14 -8.04 -0.15 -13.02
CA ALA A 14 -9.08 0.82 -12.66
C ALA A 14 -8.51 2.20 -12.29
N SER A 15 -7.28 2.27 -11.79
CA SER A 15 -6.61 3.54 -11.45
C SER A 15 -6.06 4.30 -12.66
N ILE A 16 -5.82 3.63 -13.79
CA ILE A 16 -5.28 4.23 -15.02
C ILE A 16 -6.38 4.54 -16.06
N SER A 17 -7.63 4.14 -15.80
CA SER A 17 -8.75 4.51 -16.67
C SER A 17 -8.94 6.03 -16.68
N HIS A 18 -9.04 6.64 -17.87
CA HIS A 18 -9.23 8.09 -18.05
C HIS A 18 -10.51 8.33 -18.86
N GLY A 19 -11.67 8.24 -18.19
CA GLY A 19 -13.00 8.45 -18.80
C GLY A 19 -13.90 9.40 -18.00
N VAL A 20 -15.12 9.64 -18.48
CA VAL A 20 -16.19 10.37 -17.75
C VAL A 20 -16.49 9.61 -16.45
N GLY A 21 -16.07 10.16 -15.31
CA GLY A 21 -16.00 9.45 -14.03
C GLY A 21 -14.63 9.53 -13.35
N SER A 22 -13.60 10.10 -13.99
CA SER A 22 -12.25 10.20 -13.41
C SER A 22 -12.15 11.00 -12.10
N GLN A 23 -13.16 11.81 -11.77
CA GLN A 23 -13.26 12.48 -10.46
C GLN A 23 -13.22 11.49 -9.29
N VAL A 24 -13.76 10.28 -9.46
CA VAL A 24 -13.72 9.22 -8.43
C VAL A 24 -12.55 8.23 -8.62
N GLN A 25 -11.92 8.18 -9.79
CA GLN A 25 -10.70 7.36 -9.99
C GLN A 25 -9.43 8.04 -9.49
N LYS A 26 -9.35 9.38 -9.51
CA LYS A 26 -8.24 10.15 -8.94
C LYS A 26 -7.95 9.80 -7.46
N PRO A 27 -8.94 9.76 -6.54
CA PRO A 27 -8.69 9.31 -5.18
C PRO A 27 -8.34 7.81 -5.10
N LEU A 28 -8.94 6.96 -5.93
CA LEU A 28 -8.65 5.52 -5.96
C LEU A 28 -7.19 5.23 -6.36
N ALA A 29 -6.66 5.97 -7.33
CA ALA A 29 -5.27 5.84 -7.77
C ALA A 29 -4.27 6.15 -6.65
N VAL A 30 -4.57 7.16 -5.83
CA VAL A 30 -3.74 7.51 -4.65
C VAL A 30 -3.77 6.40 -3.60
N VAL A 31 -4.93 5.77 -3.37
CA VAL A 31 -5.06 4.68 -2.40
C VAL A 31 -4.29 3.44 -2.84
N VAL A 32 -4.37 3.06 -4.12
CA VAL A 32 -3.62 1.91 -4.66
C VAL A 32 -2.11 2.14 -4.59
N GLY A 33 -1.65 3.35 -4.95
CA GLY A 33 -0.25 3.73 -4.79
C GLY A 33 0.20 3.72 -3.32
N GLY A 34 -0.63 4.28 -2.43
CA GLY A 34 -0.39 4.31 -0.99
C GLY A 34 -0.37 2.91 -0.36
N MET A 35 -1.19 1.98 -0.83
CA MET A 35 -1.19 0.58 -0.36
C MET A 35 0.08 -0.16 -0.77
N LEU A 36 0.54 0.02 -2.01
CA LEU A 36 1.81 -0.56 -2.47
C LEU A 36 3.00 0.00 -1.68
N VAL A 37 3.09 1.33 -1.59
CA VAL A 37 4.16 2.01 -0.85
C VAL A 37 4.12 1.65 0.63
N GLY A 38 2.93 1.68 1.26
CA GLY A 38 2.75 1.33 2.66
C GLY A 38 3.10 -0.12 2.96
N THR A 39 2.80 -1.07 2.07
CA THR A 39 3.17 -2.47 2.23
C THR A 39 4.69 -2.66 2.19
N ILE A 40 5.37 -2.02 1.22
CA ILE A 40 6.84 -2.08 1.12
C ILE A 40 7.48 -1.38 2.33
N LEU A 41 6.96 -0.22 2.72
CA LEU A 41 7.43 0.55 3.86
C LEU A 41 7.28 -0.25 5.15
N LEU A 42 6.13 -0.89 5.39
CA LEU A 42 5.96 -1.80 6.52
C LEU A 42 6.93 -2.97 6.44
N LEU A 43 7.13 -3.61 5.29
CA LEU A 43 8.04 -4.77 5.21
C LEU A 43 9.50 -4.36 5.54
N LEU A 44 9.90 -3.16 5.15
CA LEU A 44 11.26 -2.66 5.35
C LEU A 44 11.46 -2.04 6.75
N PHE A 45 10.50 -1.24 7.21
CA PHE A 45 10.60 -0.50 8.47
C PHE A 45 10.10 -1.29 9.67
N PHE A 46 9.09 -2.15 9.54
CA PHE A 46 8.59 -2.95 10.67
C PHE A 46 9.68 -3.80 11.33
N PRO A 47 10.51 -4.59 10.62
CA PRO A 47 11.59 -5.35 11.26
C PRO A 47 12.69 -4.45 11.82
N ARG A 48 12.88 -3.25 11.25
CA ARG A 48 13.82 -2.27 11.79
C ARG A 48 13.29 -1.66 13.08
N LEU A 49 12.00 -1.30 13.12
CA LEU A 49 11.32 -0.81 14.33
C LEU A 49 11.40 -1.84 15.45
N LEU A 50 11.15 -3.12 15.16
CA LEU A 50 11.29 -4.20 16.16
C LEU A 50 12.73 -4.41 16.66
N LYS A 51 13.74 -3.95 15.93
CA LYS A 51 15.15 -3.97 16.38
C LYS A 51 15.51 -2.71 17.17
N PHE A 52 14.98 -1.55 16.80
CA PHE A 52 15.22 -0.28 17.49
C PHE A 52 14.43 -0.17 18.79
N VAL A 53 13.19 -0.63 18.77
CA VAL A 53 12.45 -1.00 19.97
C VAL A 53 13.03 -2.35 20.38
N GLU A 54 14.20 -2.34 21.01
CA GLU A 54 14.74 -3.50 21.69
C GLU A 54 13.67 -3.90 22.72
N VAL A 55 12.73 -4.75 22.31
CA VAL A 55 11.85 -5.47 23.21
C VAL A 55 12.83 -6.33 23.98
N LYS A 56 13.31 -5.78 25.09
CA LYS A 56 14.04 -6.49 26.10
C LYS A 56 13.07 -7.56 26.57
N GLU A 57 13.15 -8.73 25.95
CA GLU A 57 12.51 -9.94 26.46
C GLU A 57 13.08 -10.11 27.87
N ILE A 58 12.24 -9.80 28.85
CA ILE A 58 12.46 -10.08 30.27
C ILE A 58 12.09 -11.54 30.49
#